data_AF-A0A8S3WB31-F1
#
_entry.id   AF-A0A8S3WB31-F1
#
_cell.length_a   1.000
_cell.length_b   1.000
_cell.length_c   1.000
_cell.angle_alpha   90.00
_cell.angle_beta   90.00
_cell.angle_gamma   90.00
#
_symmetry.space_group_name_H-M   'P 1'
#
loop_
_entity.id
_entity.type
_entity.pdbx_description
1 polymer ?
#
loop_
_entity_poly.entity_id
_entity_poly.type
_entity_poly.pdbx_seq_one_letter_code
_entity_poly.pdbx_strand_id
1 'polypeptide(L)'
;MASVTGPAPNQADTVTFWRGLWPDSEPVNESEASWTEVVASQCASITPMDLVIMTPDDVAKAVRRAPNWKNPGLNGLHHYWL
;
A
#
# COMPACT_ATOMS: atom_id res chain seq x y z
N MET A 1 8.79 24.67 0.04
CA MET A 1 8.70 23.21 0.26
C MET A 1 8.33 22.99 1.71
N ALA A 2 7.09 22.60 1.99
CA ALA A 2 6.68 22.29 3.36
C ALA A 2 7.11 20.86 3.67
N SER A 3 8.10 20.72 4.55
CA SER A 3 8.50 19.42 5.09
C SER A 3 7.32 18.88 5.90
N VAL A 4 6.82 17.69 5.59
CA VAL A 4 5.79 17.02 6.41
C VAL A 4 6.49 16.50 7.66
N THR A 5 6.75 17.39 8.61
CA THR A 5 7.35 17.10 9.93
C THR A 5 6.25 16.88 10.96
N GLY A 6 5.38 15.90 10.71
CA GLY A 6 4.37 15.44 11.67
C GLY A 6 4.74 14.07 12.25
N PRO A 7 4.36 13.76 13.50
CA PRO A 7 4.46 12.40 14.00
C PRO A 7 3.67 11.45 13.10
N ALA A 8 4.14 10.21 12.94
CA ALA A 8 3.41 9.19 12.20
C ALA A 8 1.99 9.05 12.80
N PRO A 9 0.94 8.96 11.97
CA PRO A 9 -0.42 8.80 12.46
C PRO A 9 -0.52 7.52 13.29
N ASN A 10 -1.29 7.58 14.38
CA ASN A 10 -1.54 6.40 15.18
C ASN A 10 -2.49 5.43 14.41
N GLN A 11 -2.65 4.22 14.92
CA GLN A 11 -3.47 3.19 14.28
C GLN A 11 -4.92 3.66 14.07
N ALA A 12 -5.51 4.37 15.04
CA ALA A 12 -6.88 4.86 14.96
C ALA A 12 -7.06 5.93 13.88
N ASP A 13 -6.11 6.86 13.77
CA ASP A 13 -6.11 7.90 12.74
C ASP A 13 -5.99 7.27 11.34
N THR A 14 -5.13 6.25 11.21
CA THR A 14 -4.92 5.52 9.97
C THR A 14 -6.19 4.79 9.53
N VAL A 15 -6.82 4.04 10.44
CA VAL A 15 -8.07 3.32 10.17
C VAL A 15 -9.19 4.29 9.78
N THR A 16 -9.31 5.41 10.49
CA THR A 16 -10.33 6.44 10.22
C THR A 16 -10.15 7.05 8.83
N PHE A 17 -8.91 7.40 8.47
CA PHE A 17 -8.60 7.93 7.14
C PHE A 17 -8.99 6.96 6.02
N TRP A 18 -8.56 5.69 6.13
CA TRP A 18 -8.82 4.70 5.08
C TRP A 18 -10.30 4.30 4.99
N ARG A 19 -11.03 4.22 6.11
CA ARG A 19 -12.47 3.97 6.10
C ARG A 19 -13.24 5.06 5.35
N GLY A 20 -12.78 6.32 5.43
CA GLY A 20 -13.37 7.43 4.68
C GLY A 20 -13.26 7.29 3.15
N LEU A 21 -12.28 6.54 2.66
CA LEU A 21 -12.11 6.28 1.22
C LEU A 21 -12.98 5.11 0.73
N TRP A 22 -13.36 4.20 1.63
CA TRP A 22 -14.28 3.08 1.35
C TRP A 22 -15.47 3.11 2.32
N PRO A 23 -16.38 4.08 2.19
CA PRO A 23 -17.49 4.26 3.12
C PRO A 23 -18.45 3.06 3.15
N ASP A 24 -18.51 2.27 2.07
CA ASP A 24 -19.36 1.09 1.95
C ASP A 24 -18.65 -0.22 2.33
N SER A 25 -17.42 -0.17 2.86
CA SER A 25 -16.76 -1.38 3.35
C SER A 25 -17.27 -1.73 4.74
N GLU A 26 -18.05 -2.79 4.83
CA GLU A 26 -18.35 -3.42 6.12
C GLU A 26 -17.04 -3.87 6.79
N PRO A 27 -16.94 -3.80 8.14
CA PRO A 27 -15.80 -4.37 8.85
C PRO A 27 -15.67 -5.85 8.46
N VAL A 28 -14.55 -6.21 7.82
CA VAL A 28 -14.29 -7.61 7.48
C VAL A 28 -14.17 -8.39 8.78
N ASN A 29 -15.09 -9.31 9.02
CA ASN A 29 -14.94 -10.27 10.09
C ASN A 29 -13.84 -11.25 9.70
N GLU A 30 -12.71 -11.19 10.40
CA GLU A 30 -11.56 -12.07 10.14
C GLU A 30 -11.93 -13.57 10.25
N SER A 31 -13.00 -13.91 10.98
CA SER A 31 -13.46 -15.30 11.10
C SER A 31 -14.14 -15.84 9.83
N GLU A 32 -14.56 -14.98 8.90
CA GLU A 32 -15.24 -15.38 7.66
C GLU A 32 -14.30 -15.47 6.46
N ALA A 33 -13.00 -15.24 6.65
CA ALA A 33 -11.98 -15.24 5.60
C ALA A 33 -11.60 -16.66 5.12
N SER A 34 -12.57 -17.57 4.98
CA SER A 34 -12.41 -18.94 4.47
C SER A 34 -11.70 -19.02 3.12
N TRP A 35 -11.81 -17.96 2.31
CA TRP A 35 -11.12 -17.85 1.02
C TRP A 35 -9.59 -17.87 1.18
N THR A 36 -9.04 -17.40 2.31
CA THR A 36 -7.59 -17.41 2.56
C THR A 36 -7.07 -18.83 2.72
N GLU A 37 -7.82 -19.71 3.38
CA GLU A 37 -7.49 -21.14 3.51
C GLU A 37 -7.55 -21.85 2.16
N VAL A 38 -8.55 -21.53 1.34
CA VAL A 38 -8.68 -22.05 -0.03
C VAL A 38 -7.47 -21.66 -0.87
N VAL A 39 -7.13 -20.37 -0.89
CA VAL A 39 -5.96 -19.84 -1.63
C VAL A 39 -4.67 -20.44 -1.08
N ALA A 40 -4.52 -20.56 0.24
CA ALA A 40 -3.34 -21.19 0.85
C ALA A 40 -3.18 -22.65 0.40
N SER A 41 -4.28 -23.41 0.32
CA SER A 41 -4.24 -24.79 -0.17
C SER A 41 -3.88 -24.88 -1.66
N GLN A 42 -4.40 -23.97 -2.49
CA GLN A 42 -4.08 -23.89 -3.92
C GLN A 42 -2.61 -23.53 -4.15
N CYS A 43 -2.04 -22.73 -3.25
CA CYS A 43 -0.65 -22.31 -3.30
C CYS A 43 0.32 -23.26 -2.58
N ALA A 44 -0.15 -24.33 -1.94
CA ALA A 44 0.68 -25.20 -1.09
C ALA A 44 1.84 -25.88 -1.84
N SER A 45 1.70 -26.09 -3.14
CA SER A 45 2.73 -26.66 -4.01
C SER A 45 3.64 -25.61 -4.67
N ILE A 46 3.33 -24.32 -4.50
CA ILE A 46 4.11 -23.23 -5.08
C ILE A 46 5.29 -22.94 -4.17
N THR A 47 6.49 -22.99 -4.73
CA THR A 47 7.70 -22.57 -4.00
C THR A 47 7.56 -21.10 -3.61
N PRO A 48 7.71 -20.75 -2.31
CA PRO A 48 7.68 -19.37 -1.87
C PRO A 48 8.74 -18.53 -2.60
N MET A 49 8.38 -17.31 -2.97
CA MET A 49 9.36 -16.34 -3.44
C MET A 49 10.37 -16.05 -2.32
N ASP A 50 11.63 -15.88 -2.69
CA ASP A 50 12.67 -15.50 -1.75
C ASP A 50 12.29 -14.21 -1.02
N LEU A 51 12.73 -14.11 0.25
CA LEU A 51 12.53 -12.90 1.04
C LEU A 51 13.31 -11.75 0.40
N VAL A 52 12.59 -10.75 -0.12
CA VAL A 52 13.17 -9.51 -0.62
C VAL A 52 12.96 -8.41 0.41
N ILE A 53 14.04 -7.95 1.03
CA ILE A 53 14.02 -6.80 1.92
C ILE A 53 14.21 -5.54 1.08
N MET A 54 13.17 -4.71 0.98
CA MET A 54 13.26 -3.42 0.30
C MET A 54 13.87 -2.38 1.23
N THR A 55 14.98 -1.78 0.82
CA THR A 55 15.62 -0.68 1.55
C THR A 55 15.15 0.69 1.04
N PRO A 56 15.34 1.78 1.82
CA PRO A 56 15.10 3.13 1.32
C PRO A 56 15.86 3.46 0.03
N ASP A 57 17.06 2.91 -0.15
CA ASP A 57 17.86 3.09 -1.36
C ASP A 57 17.24 2.41 -2.58
N ASP A 58 16.60 1.24 -2.41
CA ASP A 58 15.90 0.54 -3.49
C ASP A 58 14.69 1.35 -3.96
N VAL A 59 13.95 1.92 -3.00
CA VAL A 59 12.84 2.84 -3.28
C VAL A 59 13.36 4.09 -4.00
N ALA A 60 14.44 4.71 -3.51
CA ALA A 60 15.02 5.89 -4.14
C ALA A 60 15.49 5.62 -5.58
N LYS A 61 16.09 4.46 -5.85
CA LYS A 61 16.49 4.05 -7.21
C LYS A 61 15.29 3.87 -8.13
N ALA A 62 14.21 3.26 -7.63
CA ALA A 62 13.00 3.05 -8.40
C ALA A 62 12.30 4.39 -8.72
N VAL A 63 12.13 5.25 -7.72
CA VAL A 63 11.47 6.56 -7.88
C VAL A 63 12.24 7.47 -8.83
N ARG A 64 13.58 7.50 -8.77
CA ARG A 64 14.39 8.30 -9.70
C ARG A 64 14.23 7.91 -11.16
N ARG A 65 13.85 6.66 -11.45
CA ARG A 65 13.59 6.18 -12.81
C ARG A 65 12.15 6.42 -13.26
N ALA A 66 11.27 6.77 -12.33
CA ALA A 66 9.89 7.07 -12.69
C ALA A 66 9.86 8.35 -13.54
N PRO A 67 9.21 8.34 -14.72
CA PRO A 67 9.05 9.55 -15.49
C PRO A 67 8.25 10.56 -14.67
N ASN A 68 8.71 11.82 -14.65
CA ASN A 68 7.91 12.90 -14.12
C ASN A 68 6.63 13.02 -14.95
N TRP A 69 5.50 12.73 -14.32
CA TRP A 69 4.21 12.84 -14.99
C TRP A 69 3.89 14.32 -15.16
N LYS A 70 3.77 14.77 -16.41
CA LYS A 70 3.39 16.16 -16.73
C LYS A 70 1.98 16.49 -16.24
N ASN A 71 1.10 15.50 -16.17
CA ASN A 71 -0.29 15.58 -15.74
C ASN A 71 -0.58 14.51 -14.67
N PRO A 72 -1.56 14.71 -13.78
CA PRO A 72 -1.92 13.70 -12.79
C PRO A 72 -2.50 12.46 -13.48
N GLY A 73 -2.41 11.32 -12.81
CA GLY A 73 -3.15 10.12 -13.20
C GLY A 73 -4.66 10.34 -13.08
N LEU A 74 -5.46 9.37 -13.56
CA LEU A 74 -6.93 9.36 -13.44
C LEU A 74 -7.43 9.49 -12.00
N ASN A 75 -6.60 9.14 -11.03
CA ASN A 75 -6.83 9.29 -9.59
C ASN A 75 -6.49 10.68 -9.04
N GLY A 76 -6.11 11.65 -9.89
CA GLY A 76 -5.72 12.99 -9.48
C GLY A 76 -4.33 13.08 -8.82
N LEU A 77 -3.62 11.96 -8.67
CA LEU A 77 -2.29 11.95 -8.07
C LEU A 77 -1.25 12.38 -9.11
N HIS A 78 -0.48 13.40 -8.75
CA HIS A 78 0.75 13.76 -9.45
C HIS A 78 1.92 12.96 -8.88
N HIS A 79 2.81 12.45 -9.72
CA HIS A 79 4.17 12.12 -9.28
C HIS A 79 4.86 13.43 -8.86
N TYR A 80 4.74 13.80 -7.59
CA TYR A 80 5.54 14.86 -6.98
C TYR A 80 6.45 14.22 -5.94
N TRP A 81 7.60 13.75 -6.40
CA TRP A 81 8.69 13.33 -5.52
C TRP A 81 9.98 14.04 -5.97
N LEU A 82 10.01 15.36 -5.77
CA LEU A 82 11.24 16.15 -5.68
C LEU A 82 11.19 17.00 -4.42
#